data_AF-A0A967U7Q9-F1
#
_entry.id   AF-A0A967U7Q9-F1
#
_cell.length_a   1.000
_cell.length_b   1.000
_cell.length_c   1.000
_cell.angle_alpha   90.00
_cell.angle_beta   90.00
_cell.angle_gamma   90.00
#
_symmetry.space_group_name_H-M   'P 1'
#
loop_
_entity.id
_entity.type
_entity.pdbx_description
1 polymer ?
#
loop_
_entity_poly.entity_id
_entity_poly.type
_entity_poly.pdbx_seq_one_letter_code
_entity_poly.pdbx_strand_id
1 'polypeptide(L)' 'SEPETILAAIDGVLSGDLEGLAVLVTAGGTREPIDPVRYVGNRSSGKMGHAIAEEAVRRGADVVLVTTSQLSSTPSIH' A
#
# COMPACT_ATOMS: atom_id res chain seq x y z
N SER A 1 -8.69 -31.42 4.75
CA SER A 1 -9.36 -30.20 4.28
C SER A 1 -8.89 -29.93 2.87
N GLU A 2 -9.81 -29.69 1.94
CA GLU A 2 -9.41 -29.31 0.59
C GLU A 2 -8.86 -27.86 0.63
N PRO A 3 -7.82 -27.52 -0.17
CA PRO A 3 -7.12 -26.23 -0.10
C PRO A 3 -8.04 -25.00 -0.16
N GLU A 4 -9.10 -25.06 -0.94
CA GLU A 4 -10.10 -24.01 -1.13
C GLU A 4 -10.88 -23.70 0.16
N THR A 5 -11.13 -24.70 1.01
CA THR A 5 -11.83 -24.48 2.29
C THR A 5 -10.95 -23.69 3.25
N ILE A 6 -9.64 -23.94 3.22
CA ILE A 6 -8.66 -23.21 4.04
C ILE A 6 -8.54 -21.76 3.56
N LEU A 7 -8.46 -21.55 2.24
CA LEU A 7 -8.40 -20.20 1.66
C LEU A 7 -9.65 -19.38 2.02
N ALA A 8 -10.84 -19.96 1.84
CA ALA A 8 -12.09 -19.26 2.17
C ALA A 8 -12.18 -18.91 3.67
N ALA A 9 -11.72 -19.79 4.55
CA ALA A 9 -11.68 -19.53 5.99
C ALA A 9 -10.69 -18.41 6.36
N ILE A 10 -9.52 -18.36 5.70
CA ILE A 10 -8.53 -17.29 5.89
C ILE A 10 -9.09 -15.95 5.41
N ASP A 11 -9.69 -15.91 4.21
CA ASP A 11 -10.28 -14.69 3.66
C ASP A 11 -11.40 -14.14 4.56
N GLY A 12 -12.23 -15.02 5.13
CA GLY A 12 -13.28 -14.62 6.07
C GLY A 12 -12.74 -14.03 7.38
N VAL A 13 -11.54 -14.43 7.83
CA VAL A 13 -10.91 -13.88 9.05
C VAL A 13 -10.16 -12.58 8.75
N LEU A 14 -9.57 -12.44 7.57
CA LEU A 14 -8.73 -11.30 7.21
C LEU A 14 -9.49 -10.15 6.56
N SER A 15 -10.77 -10.32 6.22
CA SER A 15 -11.61 -9.28 5.61
C SER A 15 -12.33 -8.42 6.66
N GLY A 16 -12.49 -7.12 6.36
CA GLY A 16 -13.30 -6.18 7.14
C GLY A 16 -12.73 -5.75 8.49
N ASP A 17 -11.60 -6.31 8.94
CA ASP A 17 -11.05 -6.00 10.26
C ASP A 17 -10.40 -4.61 10.34
N LEU A 18 -10.23 -3.93 9.21
CA LEU A 18 -9.78 -2.54 9.14
C LEU A 18 -10.92 -1.54 8.88
N GLU A 19 -12.17 -1.99 8.89
CA GLU A 19 -13.33 -1.10 8.71
C GLU A 19 -13.35 0.04 9.74
N GLY A 20 -13.62 1.24 9.24
CA GLY A 20 -13.68 2.46 10.05
C GLY A 20 -12.31 3.03 10.45
N LEU A 21 -11.20 2.41 10.05
CA LEU A 21 -9.87 2.94 10.25
C LEU A 21 -9.43 3.81 9.06
N ALA A 22 -8.79 4.93 9.37
CA ALA A 22 -8.06 5.74 8.40
C ALA A 22 -6.58 5.32 8.39
N VAL A 23 -6.05 4.97 7.22
CA VAL A 23 -4.68 4.48 7.03
C VAL A 23 -3.93 5.38 6.06
N LEU A 24 -2.81 5.95 6.52
CA LEU A 24 -1.88 6.68 5.67
C LEU A 24 -0.72 5.75 5.28
N VAL A 25 -0.48 5.61 3.98
CA VAL A 25 0.67 4.86 3.44
C VAL A 25 1.58 5.82 2.67
N THR A 26 2.89 5.71 2.87
CA THR A 26 3.89 6.40 2.04
C THR A 26 4.64 5.39 1.19
N ALA A 27 4.91 5.72 -0.07
CA ALA A 27 5.57 4.80 -0.99
C ALA A 27 6.49 5.49 -2.00
N GLY A 28 7.59 4.82 -2.36
CA GLY A 28 8.55 5.29 -3.37
C GLY A 28 9.84 5.82 -2.74
N GLY A 29 10.75 6.25 -3.61
CA GLY A 29 12.06 6.77 -3.20
C GLY A 29 12.01 8.23 -2.73
N THR A 30 12.98 8.60 -1.91
CA THR A 30 13.22 9.99 -1.49
C THR A 30 14.34 10.62 -2.32
N ARG A 31 14.39 11.95 -2.35
CA ARG A 31 15.48 12.74 -2.95
C ARG A 31 15.89 13.84 -1.98
N GLU A 32 17.06 13.67 -1.37
CA GLU A 32 17.66 14.63 -0.44
C GLU A 32 18.70 15.48 -1.18
N PRO A 33 18.52 16.80 -1.30
CA PRO A 33 19.38 17.64 -2.12
C PRO A 33 20.79 17.77 -1.52
N ILE A 34 21.81 17.67 -2.38
CA ILE A 34 23.20 18.00 -2.03
C ILE A 34 23.53 19.40 -2.57
N ASP A 35 23.17 19.63 -3.84
CA ASP A 35 23.32 20.88 -4.56
C ASP A 35 22.23 20.95 -5.67
N PRO A 36 22.18 22.00 -6.52
CA PRO A 36 21.13 22.12 -7.53
C PRO A 36 21.04 20.98 -8.56
N VAL A 37 22.07 20.14 -8.68
CA VAL A 37 22.15 19.06 -9.69
C VAL A 37 22.13 17.68 -9.02
N ARG A 38 22.74 17.52 -7.86
CA ARG A 38 22.92 16.23 -7.19
C ARG A 38 22.00 16.07 -5.99
N TYR A 39 21.56 14.84 -5.77
CA TYR A 39 20.80 14.43 -4.59
C TYR A 39 21.20 13.01 -4.16
N VAL A 40 21.03 12.72 -2.87
CA VAL A 40 21.03 11.35 -2.37
C VAL A 40 19.61 10.82 -2.46
N GLY A 41 19.45 9.59 -2.95
CA GLY A 41 18.15 8.94 -3.00
C GLY A 41 18.27 7.45 -2.74
N ASN A 42 17.13 6.83 -2.46
CA ASN A 42 17.04 5.38 -2.31
C ASN A 42 16.38 4.73 -3.55
N ARG A 43 16.61 3.43 -3.74
CA ARG A 43 16.09 2.66 -4.89
C ARG A 43 14.73 2.02 -4.63
N SER A 44 13.92 2.59 -3.74
CA SER A 44 12.57 2.07 -3.51
C SER A 44 11.72 2.22 -4.77
N SER A 45 11.17 1.11 -5.22
CA SER A 45 10.22 1.09 -6.35
C SER A 45 8.80 1.49 -5.93
N GLY A 46 8.51 1.56 -4.63
CA GLY A 46 7.17 1.81 -4.10
C GLY A 46 6.21 0.63 -4.17
N LYS A 47 6.59 -0.51 -4.78
CA LYS A 47 5.72 -1.69 -4.98
C LYS A 47 5.10 -2.22 -3.69
N MET A 48 5.89 -2.34 -2.63
CA MET A 48 5.39 -2.83 -1.34
C MET A 48 4.38 -1.87 -0.71
N GLY A 49 4.64 -0.56 -0.77
CA GLY A 49 3.71 0.43 -0.23
C GLY A 49 2.37 0.42 -0.98
N HIS A 50 2.40 0.27 -2.31
CA HIS A 50 1.16 0.12 -3.09
C HIS A 50 0.40 -1.15 -2.72
N ALA A 51 1.09 -2.29 -2.61
CA ALA A 51 0.46 -3.55 -2.21
C ALA A 51 -0.18 -3.45 -0.81
N ILE A 52 0.47 -2.76 0.14
CA ILE A 52 -0.09 -2.51 1.48
C ILE A 52 -1.33 -1.62 1.39
N ALA A 53 -1.30 -0.55 0.60
CA ALA A 53 -2.45 0.34 0.43
C ALA A 53 -3.65 -0.39 -0.20
N GLU A 54 -3.42 -1.21 -1.23
CA GLU A 54 -4.44 -2.03 -1.88
C GLU A 54 -5.04 -3.06 -0.93
N GLU A 55 -4.21 -3.72 -0.13
CA GLU A 55 -4.68 -4.66 0.90
C GLU A 55 -5.51 -3.95 1.96
N ALA A 56 -5.06 -2.80 2.45
CA ALA A 56 -5.78 -2.05 3.48
C ALA A 56 -7.18 -1.65 3.02
N VAL A 57 -7.33 -1.19 1.77
CA VAL A 57 -8.65 -0.93 1.16
C VAL A 57 -9.47 -2.22 1.08
N ARG A 58 -8.89 -3.34 0.64
CA ARG A 58 -9.61 -4.62 0.54
C ARG A 58 -10.12 -5.10 1.89
N ARG A 59 -9.43 -4.75 2.97
CA ARG A 59 -9.80 -5.06 4.35
C ARG A 59 -10.71 -3.99 5.00
N GLY A 60 -11.15 -3.00 4.24
CA GLY A 60 -12.19 -2.03 4.64
C GLY A 60 -11.69 -0.68 5.16
N ALA A 61 -10.38 -0.40 5.10
CA ALA A 61 -9.85 0.89 5.55
C ALA A 61 -10.13 2.03 4.56
N ASP A 62 -10.23 3.25 5.09
CA ASP A 62 -10.11 4.50 4.32
C ASP A 62 -8.62 4.83 4.15
N VAL A 63 -8.11 4.78 2.92
CA VAL A 63 -6.66 4.79 2.66
C VAL A 63 -6.25 6.02 1.87
N VAL A 64 -5.25 6.72 2.38
CA VAL A 64 -4.50 7.77 1.66
C VAL A 64 -3.12 7.25 1.30
N LEU A 65 -2.75 7.33 0.03
CA LEU A 65 -1.43 6.93 -0.46
C LEU A 65 -0.63 8.13 -0.95
N VAL A 66 0.36 8.54 -0.17
CA VAL A 66 1.33 9.55 -0.60
C VAL A 66 2.50 8.85 -1.29
N THR A 67 2.62 9.01 -2.61
CA THR A 67 3.68 8.33 -3.36
C THR A 67 4.49 9.20 -4.31
N THR A 68 5.78 8.86 -4.43
CA THR A 68 6.70 9.37 -5.46
C THR A 68 6.90 8.40 -6.63
N SER A 69 6.25 7.23 -6.58
CA SER A 69 6.29 6.22 -7.65
C SER A 69 5.18 6.47 -8.68
N GLN A 70 5.38 6.01 -9.92
CA GLN A 70 4.38 6.11 -10.99
C GLN A 70 3.57 4.82 -11.16
N LEU A 71 3.46 4.02 -10.10
CA LEU A 71 2.61 2.83 -10.11
C LEU A 71 1.14 3.27 -10.05
N SER A 72 0.27 2.52 -10.72
CA SER A 72 -1.17 2.70 -10.58
C SER A 72 -1.61 2.17 -9.22
N SER A 73 -2.58 2.85 -8.61
CA SER A 73 -3.32 2.39 -7.44
C SER A 73 -4.78 2.13 -7.81
N THR A 74 -5.49 1.37 -6.97
CA THR A 74 -6.94 1.18 -7.06
C THR A 74 -7.68 2.52 -6.92
N PRO A 75 -8.74 2.81 -7.69
CA PRO A 75 -9.46 4.08 -7.64
C PRO A 75 -10.02 4.49 -6.26
N SER A 76 -10.23 3.52 -5.36
CA SER A 76 -10.71 3.75 -4.00
C SER A 76 -9.61 4.22 -3.03
N ILE A 77 -8.36 4.29 -3.46
CA ILE A 77 -7.24 4.86 -2.70
C ILE A 77 -7.15 6.34 -3.04
N HIS A 78 -7.10 7.19 -2.01
CA HIS A 78 -6.99 8.64 -2.13
C HIS A 78 -5.56 9.13 -2.32
#